data_AF-A0A2J8RDP5-F1
#
_entry.id   AF-A0A2J8RDP5-F1
#
_cell.length_a   1.000
_cell.length_b   1.000
_cell.length_c   1.000
_cell.angle_alpha   90.00
_cell.angle_beta   90.00
_cell.angle_gamma   90.00
#
_symmetry.space_group_name_H-M   'P 1'
#
loop_
_entity.id
_entity.type
_entity.pdbx_description
1 polymer ?
#
loop_
_entity_poly.entity_id
_entity_poly.type
_entity_poly.pdbx_seq_one_letter_code
_entity_poly.pdbx_strand_id
1 'polypeptide(L)' 'MSGQRVDVKVVMLGKEYVGKTSLVERYVHDRFLVGPYQNTIGAAFVAKVMSVGDRTVTLGIWDTAG' A
#
# COMPACT_ATOMS: atom_id res chain seq x y z
N MET A 1 -0.41 -8.94 21.85
CA MET A 1 -0.77 -8.13 20.66
C MET A 1 -1.06 -9.10 19.53
N SER A 2 -2.33 -9.39 19.25
CA SER A 2 -2.69 -10.18 18.05
C SER A 2 -2.38 -9.31 16.83
N GLY A 3 -1.47 -9.78 15.97
CA GLY A 3 -1.20 -9.12 14.70
C GLY A 3 -2.50 -9.03 13.91
N GLN A 4 -2.76 -7.86 13.30
CA GLN A 4 -3.92 -7.67 12.46
C GLN A 4 -3.88 -8.70 11.33
N ARG A 5 -4.90 -9.56 11.24
CA ARG A 5 -4.97 -10.63 10.24
C ARG A 5 -5.01 -10.01 8.84
N VAL A 6 -4.03 -10.35 8.02
CA VAL A 6 -3.98 -10.01 6.60
C VAL A 6 -4.46 -11.23 5.82
N ASP A 7 -5.52 -11.07 5.04
CA ASP A 7 -6.06 -12.16 4.21
C ASP A 7 -5.31 -12.25 2.87
N VAL A 8 -4.83 -11.11 2.34
CA VAL A 8 -4.06 -11.05 1.08
C VAL A 8 -2.87 -10.11 1.23
N LYS A 9 -1.67 -10.58 0.86
CA LYS A 9 -0.44 -9.79 0.84
C LYS A 9 -0.11 -9.31 -0.57
N VAL A 10 -0.01 -7.99 -0.74
CA VAL A 10 0.39 -7.32 -1.97
C VAL A 10 1.73 -6.64 -1.73
N VAL A 11 2.70 -6.84 -2.62
CA VAL A 11 4.02 -6.21 -2.54
C VAL A 11 4.23 -5.39 -3.80
N MET A 12 4.50 -4.10 -3.65
CA MET A 12 4.74 -3.17 -4.77
C MET A 12 6.23 -3.22 -5.13
N LEU A 13 6.55 -3.67 -6.35
CA LEU A 13 7.93 -3.74 -6.84
C LEU A 13 8.12 -2.86 -8.07
N GLY A 14 9.35 -2.38 -8.28
CA GLY A 14 9.71 -1.50 -9.41
C GLY A 14 10.79 -0.49 -9.03
N LYS A 15 11.39 0.16 -10.03
CA LYS A 15 12.41 1.20 -9.84
C LYS A 15 11.87 2.45 -9.14
N GLU A 16 12.78 3.31 -8.72
CA GLU A 16 12.50 4.57 -8.06
C GLU A 16 11.76 5.47 -9.04
N TYR A 17 10.89 6.31 -8.49
CA TYR A 17 10.08 7.26 -9.27
C TYR A 17 9.04 6.64 -10.22
N VAL A 18 8.87 5.32 -10.30
CA VAL A 18 7.82 4.70 -11.17
C VAL A 18 6.39 4.84 -10.61
N GLY A 19 6.22 5.45 -9.43
CA GLY A 19 4.91 5.78 -8.87
C GLY A 19 4.29 4.75 -7.92
N LYS A 20 5.08 3.80 -7.37
CA LYS A 20 4.60 2.80 -6.40
C LYS A 20 3.85 3.44 -5.23
N THR A 21 4.50 4.36 -4.52
CA THR A 21 3.92 5.10 -3.39
C THR A 21 2.70 5.91 -3.81
N SER A 22 2.73 6.54 -5.00
CA SER A 22 1.59 7.31 -5.52
C SER A 22 0.36 6.43 -5.75
N LEU A 23 0.53 5.20 -6.25
CA LEU A 23 -0.56 4.24 -6.41
C LEU A 23 -1.12 3.79 -5.07
N VAL A 24 -0.26 3.53 -4.08
CA VAL A 24 -0.68 3.15 -2.72
C VAL A 24 -1.47 4.28 -2.07
N GLU A 25 -0.97 5.51 -2.12
CA GLU A 25 -1.64 6.71 -1.58
C GLU A 25 -3.00 6.95 -2.24
N ARG A 26 -3.08 6.84 -3.56
CA ARG A 26 -4.36 6.96 -4.28
C ARG A 26 -5.32 5.85 -3.88
N TYR A 27 -4.88 4.60 -3.84
CA TYR A 27 -5.78 3.48 -3.55
C TYR A 27 -6.27 3.46 -2.10
N VAL A 28 -5.40 3.79 -1.14
CA VAL A 28 -5.75 3.72 0.29
C VAL A 28 -6.46 4.99 0.75
N HIS A 29 -5.93 6.16 0.40
CA HIS A 29 -6.33 7.45 0.97
C HIS A 29 -7.06 8.37 -0.02
N ASP A 30 -7.29 7.91 -1.25
CA ASP A 30 -7.91 8.68 -2.34
C ASP A 30 -7.29 10.07 -2.56
N ARG A 31 -5.96 10.15 -2.41
CA ARG A 31 -5.20 11.40 -2.57
C ARG A 31 -4.00 11.23 -3.49
N PHE A 32 -3.52 12.36 -3.97
CA PHE A 32 -2.22 12.46 -4.63
C PHE A 32 -1.39 13.48 -3.86
N LEU A 33 -0.22 13.07 -3.38
CA LEU A 33 0.67 13.94 -2.62
C LEU A 33 1.32 14.95 -3.57
N VAL A 34 0.91 16.21 -3.47
CA VAL A 34 1.52 17.36 -4.16
C VAL A 34 2.57 17.98 -3.25
N GLY A 35 3.84 17.80 -3.60
CA GLY A 35 4.98 18.25 -2.80
C GLY A 35 6.29 17.60 -3.27
N PRO A 36 7.43 17.91 -2.63
CA PRO A 36 8.69 17.25 -2.95
C PRO A 36 8.55 15.75 -2.71
N TYR A 37 8.93 14.97 -3.73
CA TYR A 37 8.91 13.52 -3.64
C TYR A 37 9.79 13.04 -2.47
N GLN A 38 9.25 12.11 -1.68
CA GLN A 38 9.95 11.46 -0.59
C GLN A 38 10.19 10.00 -1.00
N ASN A 39 11.46 9.59 -1.03
CA ASN A 39 11.80 8.19 -1.29
C ASN A 39 11.26 7.29 -0.18
N THR A 40 10.68 6.16 -0.55
CA THR A 40 10.37 5.10 0.41
C THR A 40 11.67 4.52 0.95
N ILE A 41 11.81 4.46 2.27
CA ILE A 41 12.95 3.84 2.95
C ILE A 41 12.54 2.43 3.37
N GLY A 42 13.26 1.41 2.89
CA GLY A 42 12.97 0.01 3.22
C GLY A 42 11.63 -0.46 2.67
N ALA A 43 10.64 -0.67 3.54
CA ALA A 43 9.26 -0.98 3.13
C ALA A 43 8.24 -0.39 4.11
N ALA A 44 7.24 0.32 3.57
CA ALA A 44 6.08 0.79 4.32
C ALA A 44 4.93 -0.21 4.20
N PHE A 45 4.21 -0.42 5.31
CA PHE A 45 3.06 -1.32 5.36
C PHE A 45 1.77 -0.53 5.57
N VAL A 46 0.73 -0.90 4.82
CA VAL A 46 -0.62 -0.38 5.02
C VAL A 46 -1.65 -1.50 4.87
N ALA A 47 -2.64 -1.53 5.76
CA ALA A 47 -3.75 -2.46 5.70
C ALA A 47 -5.02 -1.74 5.23
N LYS A 48 -5.72 -2.31 4.25
CA LYS A 48 -7.01 -1.81 3.76
C LYS A 48 -8.03 -2.93 3.79
N VAL A 49 -9.14 -2.70 4.49
CA VAL A 49 -10.31 -3.59 4.44
C VAL A 49 -11.12 -3.25 3.20
N MET A 50 -11.51 -4.26 2.43
CA MET A 50 -12.35 -4.09 1.24
C MET A 50 -13.36 -5.22 1.10
N SER A 51 -14.49 -4.93 0.46
CA SER A 51 -15.49 -5.91 0.09
C SER A 51 -15.27 -6.38 -1.35
N VAL A 52 -15.27 -7.69 -1.56
CA VAL A 52 -15.18 -8.34 -2.89
C VAL A 52 -16.29 -9.37 -2.97
N GLY A 53 -17.34 -9.05 -3.73
CA GLY A 53 -18.57 -9.86 -3.74
C GLY A 53 -19.23 -9.87 -2.37
N ASP A 54 -19.44 -11.07 -1.83
CA ASP A 54 -20.03 -11.33 -0.51
C ASP A 54 -18.97 -11.46 0.61
N ARG A 55 -17.69 -11.23 0.31
CA ARG A 55 -16.57 -11.39 1.26
C ARG A 55 -15.95 -10.06 1.63
N THR A 56 -15.58 -9.93 2.90
CA THR A 56 -14.72 -8.85 3.40
C THR A 56 -13.30 -9.40 3.56
N VAL A 57 -12.32 -8.72 2.97
CA VAL A 57 -10.91 -9.12 3.02
C VAL A 57 -10.04 -7.97 3.50
N THR A 58 -9.00 -8.29 4.28
CA THR A 58 -7.96 -7.33 4.65
C THR A 58 -6.76 -7.49 3.70
N LEU A 59 -6.57 -6.51 2.81
CA LEU A 59 -5.36 -6.40 2.00
C LEU A 59 -4.26 -5.75 2.83
N GLY A 60 -3.15 -6.46 2.99
CA GLY A 60 -1.90 -5.89 3.44
C GLY A 60 -1.05 -5.50 2.24
N ILE A 61 -0.71 -4.23 2.12
CA ILE A 61 0.08 -3.67 1.02
C ILE A 61 1.44 -3.27 1.57
N TRP A 62 2.50 -3.79 0.97
CA TRP A 62 3.89 -3.43 1.25
C TRP A 62 4.42 -2.57 0.11
N ASP A 63 4.54 -1.26 0.35
CA ASP A 63 5.24 -0.33 -0.54
C ASP A 63 6.74 -0.42 -0.27
N THR A 64 7.53 -0.88 -1.24
CA THR A 64 8.98 -1.05 -1.04
C THR A 64 9.78 0.10 -1.62
N ALA A 65 10.93 0.37 -1.01
CA ALA A 65 12.03 1.05 -1.65
C ALA A 65 12.43 0.29 -2.92
N GLY A 66 12.91 1.03 -3.90
CA GLY A 66 13.20 0.52 -5.22
C GLY A 66 13.05 1.62 -6.22
#